data_AF-A0A1H8R947-F1
#
_entry.id   AF-A0A1H8R947-F1
#
_cell.length_a   1.000
_cell.length_b   1.000
_cell.length_c   1.000
_cell.angle_alpha   90.00
_cell.angle_beta   90.00
_cell.angle_gamma   90.00
#
_symmetry.space_group_name_H-M   'P 1'
#
loop_
_entity.id
_entity.type
_entity.pdbx_description
1 polymer ?
#
loop_
_entity_poly.entity_id
_entity_poly.type
_entity_poly.pdbx_seq_one_letter_code
_entity_poly.pdbx_strand_id
1 'polypeptide(L)'
;MKKVEVLKLIDLIEEIKKLDELITQSRKKKTSDFVLNQYEAKKLKMIGSIINELANPPIQSMESYLLIQKILDKYYPNIDNGDLLNDSDIAKITAVI
;
A
#
# COMPACT_ATOMS: atom_id res chain seq x y z
N MET A 1 -16.98 -8.22 -1.51
CA MET A 1 -16.48 -7.94 -0.15
C MET A 1 -17.55 -8.19 0.90
N LYS A 2 -17.22 -8.97 1.93
CA LYS A 2 -18.02 -9.19 3.14
C LYS A 2 -17.81 -8.02 4.12
N LYS A 3 -18.80 -7.81 5.00
CA LYS A 3 -18.75 -6.75 6.04
C LYS A 3 -17.49 -6.83 6.92
N VAL A 4 -17.05 -8.03 7.27
CA VAL A 4 -15.83 -8.25 8.08
C VAL A 4 -14.57 -7.78 7.36
N GLU A 5 -14.47 -8.00 6.05
CA GLU A 5 -13.33 -7.58 5.23
C GLU A 5 -13.28 -6.05 5.13
N VAL A 6 -14.44 -5.40 4.96
CA VAL A 6 -14.56 -3.93 4.97
C VAL A 6 -14.06 -3.36 6.29
N LEU A 7 -14.51 -3.91 7.43
CA LEU A 7 -14.10 -3.43 8.75
C LEU A 7 -12.59 -3.57 8.97
N LYS A 8 -12.02 -4.72 8.59
CA LYS A 8 -10.57 -4.96 8.66
C LYS A 8 -9.78 -3.94 7.81
N LEU A 9 -10.25 -3.62 6.61
CA LEU A 9 -9.61 -2.63 5.75
C LEU A 9 -9.70 -1.22 6.35
N ILE A 10 -10.84 -0.86 6.95
CA ILE A 10 -11.01 0.41 7.68
C ILE A 10 -10.03 0.49 8.84
N ASP A 11 -9.92 -0.56 9.64
CA ASP A 11 -9.00 -0.60 10.79
C ASP A 11 -7.54 -0.41 10.35
N LEU A 12 -7.12 -1.08 9.27
CA LEU A 12 -5.78 -0.91 8.69
C LEU A 12 -5.53 0.53 8.23
N ILE A 13 -6.52 1.18 7.59
CA ILE A 13 -6.41 2.56 7.15
C ILE A 13 -6.25 3.51 8.35
N GLU A 14 -7.03 3.31 9.41
CA GLU A 14 -6.94 4.11 10.63
C GLU A 14 -5.59 3.93 11.34
N GLU A 15 -5.04 2.71 11.37
CA GLU A 15 -3.70 2.46 11.89
C GLU A 15 -2.61 3.18 11.09
N ILE A 16 -2.73 3.21 9.76
CA ILE A 16 -1.79 3.94 8.90
C ILE A 16 -1.85 5.45 9.17
N LYS A 17 -3.06 6.02 9.35
CA LYS A 17 -3.22 7.45 9.71
C LYS A 17 -2.54 7.78 11.05
N LYS A 18 -2.76 6.95 12.07
CA LYS A 18 -2.10 7.12 13.37
C LYS A 18 -0.58 7.07 13.26
N LEU A 19 -0.07 6.18 12.41
CA LEU A 19 1.36 6.05 12.16
C LEU A 19 1.93 7.27 11.42
N ASP A 20 1.20 7.82 10.45
CA ASP A 20 1.55 9.07 9.76
C ASP A 20 1.64 10.26 10.72
N GLU A 21 0.68 10.37 11.63
CA GLU A 21 0.71 11.39 12.69
C GLU A 21 1.91 11.18 13.62
N LEU A 22 2.21 9.95 14.01
CA LEU A 22 3.35 9.62 14.87
C LEU A 22 4.68 9.98 14.19
N ILE A 23 4.85 9.65 12.90
CA ILE A 23 6.03 10.02 12.11
C ILE A 23 6.18 11.54 12.08
N THR A 24 5.09 12.25 11.79
CA THR A 24 5.08 13.72 11.73
C THR A 24 5.48 14.35 13.06
N GLN A 25 4.92 13.86 14.17
CA GLN A 25 5.28 14.33 15.52
C GLN A 25 6.74 13.98 15.89
N SER A 26 7.20 12.79 15.51
CA SER A 26 8.56 12.33 15.79
C SER A 26 9.61 13.16 15.08
N ARG A 27 9.34 13.58 13.82
CA ARG A 27 10.18 14.52 13.07
C ARG A 27 10.28 15.88 13.77
N LYS A 28 9.14 16.43 14.23
CA LYS A 28 9.11 17.70 14.98
C LYS A 28 9.94 17.63 16.27
N LYS A 29 9.96 16.46 16.93
CA LYS A 29 10.75 16.21 18.16
C LYS A 29 12.23 15.90 17.91
N LYS A 30 12.71 15.97 16.66
CA LYS A 30 14.09 15.59 16.27
C LYS A 30 14.45 14.17 16.73
N THR A 31 13.49 13.25 16.63
CA THR A 31 13.71 11.82 16.89
C THR A 31 14.77 11.28 15.94
N SER A 32 15.59 10.34 16.39
CA SER A 32 16.65 9.74 15.57
C SER A 32 16.12 9.13 14.26
N ASP A 33 16.90 9.21 13.20
CA ASP A 33 16.56 8.65 11.88
C ASP A 33 16.32 7.15 11.93
N PHE A 34 17.04 6.41 12.79
CA PHE A 34 16.79 4.98 12.98
C PHE A 34 15.32 4.70 13.36
N VAL A 35 14.79 5.41 14.36
CA VAL A 35 13.40 5.23 14.81
C VAL A 35 12.40 5.69 13.76
N LEU A 36 12.67 6.81 13.08
CA LEU A 36 11.83 7.28 11.97
C LEU A 36 11.76 6.25 10.83
N ASN A 37 12.89 5.66 10.47
CA ASN A 37 12.97 4.62 9.44
C ASN A 37 12.16 3.38 9.83
N GLN A 38 12.13 3.00 11.12
CA GLN A 38 11.30 1.89 11.58
C GLN A 38 9.80 2.19 11.45
N TYR A 39 9.37 3.43 11.73
CA TYR A 39 7.98 3.83 11.53
C TYR A 39 7.59 3.86 10.06
N GLU A 40 8.45 4.40 9.19
CA GLU A 40 8.22 4.40 7.74
C GLU A 40 8.17 2.96 7.18
N ALA A 41 9.09 2.08 7.60
CA ALA A 41 9.07 0.68 7.21
C ALA A 41 7.78 -0.04 7.65
N LYS A 42 7.31 0.23 8.89
CA LYS A 42 6.05 -0.31 9.38
C LYS A 42 4.86 0.20 8.55
N LYS A 43 4.86 1.49 8.18
CA LYS A 43 3.82 2.09 7.33
C LYS A 43 3.78 1.43 5.96
N LEU A 44 4.93 1.27 5.31
CA LEU A 44 5.05 0.60 4.01
C LEU A 44 4.50 -0.83 4.06
N LYS A 45 4.84 -1.59 5.12
CA LYS A 45 4.31 -2.93 5.34
C LYS A 45 2.78 -2.95 5.45
N MET A 46 2.19 -2.01 6.18
CA MET A 46 0.73 -1.90 6.35
C MET A 46 0.03 -1.55 5.04
N ILE A 47 0.61 -0.67 4.23
CA ILE A 47 0.11 -0.36 2.88
C ILE A 47 0.13 -1.62 2.01
N GLY A 48 1.23 -2.37 2.02
CA GLY A 48 1.33 -3.65 1.30
C GLY A 48 0.28 -4.67 1.75
N SER A 49 -0.03 -4.73 3.05
CA SER A 49 -1.11 -5.57 3.56
C SER A 49 -2.48 -5.19 2.98
N ILE A 50 -2.79 -3.90 2.84
CA ILE A 50 -4.05 -3.46 2.22
C ILE A 50 -4.13 -3.92 0.76
N ILE A 51 -3.03 -3.76 0.02
CA ILE A 51 -2.96 -4.19 -1.40
C ILE A 51 -3.20 -5.70 -1.50
N ASN A 52 -2.55 -6.50 -0.65
CA ASN A 52 -2.74 -7.96 -0.62
C ASN A 52 -4.18 -8.35 -0.31
N GLU A 53 -4.83 -7.69 0.65
CA GLU A 53 -6.24 -7.96 0.97
C GLU A 53 -7.16 -7.60 -0.20
N LEU A 54 -6.94 -6.47 -0.87
CA LEU A 54 -7.73 -6.06 -2.04
C LEU A 54 -7.52 -6.95 -3.28
N ALA A 55 -6.32 -7.54 -3.40
CA ALA A 55 -5.96 -8.47 -4.48
C ALA A 55 -6.36 -9.92 -4.18
N ASN A 56 -6.78 -10.25 -2.95
CA ASN A 56 -7.14 -11.61 -2.59
C ASN A 56 -8.38 -12.08 -3.38
N PRO A 57 -8.44 -13.36 -3.84
CA PRO A 57 -9.51 -13.86 -4.70
C PRO A 57 -10.96 -13.59 -4.23
N PRO A 58 -11.30 -13.64 -2.93
CA PRO A 58 -12.67 -13.34 -2.46
C PRO A 58 -13.08 -11.86 -2.58
N ILE A 59 -12.10 -10.96 -2.70
CA ILE A 59 -12.27 -9.50 -2.75
C ILE A 59 -11.99 -8.97 -4.16
N GLN A 60 -11.12 -9.64 -4.90
CA GLN A 60 -10.68 -9.27 -6.23
C GLN A 60 -11.85 -8.91 -7.14
N SER A 61 -11.89 -7.64 -7.55
CA SER A 61 -12.87 -7.09 -8.48
C SER A 61 -12.27 -5.88 -9.19
N MET A 62 -12.95 -5.36 -10.21
CA MET A 62 -12.51 -4.14 -10.89
C MET A 62 -12.38 -2.96 -9.90
N GLU A 63 -13.34 -2.84 -8.97
CA GLU A 63 -13.34 -1.83 -7.93
C GLU A 63 -12.17 -2.00 -6.97
N SER A 64 -11.80 -3.22 -6.58
CA SER A 64 -10.65 -3.45 -5.71
C SER A 64 -9.34 -3.04 -6.39
N TYR A 65 -9.21 -3.27 -7.70
CA TYR A 65 -8.05 -2.80 -8.48
C TYR A 65 -8.00 -1.27 -8.61
N LEU A 66 -9.14 -0.60 -8.79
CA LEU A 66 -9.19 0.87 -8.78
C LEU A 66 -8.79 1.44 -7.41
N LEU A 67 -9.13 0.75 -6.32
CA LEU A 67 -8.68 1.12 -4.98
C LEU A 67 -7.17 0.91 -4.80
N ILE A 68 -6.62 -0.21 -5.30
CA ILE A 68 -5.18 -0.45 -5.31
C ILE A 68 -4.45 0.66 -6.07
N GLN A 69 -4.94 1.05 -7.26
CA GLN A 69 -4.35 2.15 -8.03
C GLN A 69 -4.32 3.45 -7.22
N LYS A 70 -5.44 3.84 -6.59
CA LYS A 70 -5.49 5.04 -5.72
C LYS A 70 -4.52 4.97 -4.54
N ILE A 71 -4.30 3.78 -3.98
CA ILE A 71 -3.31 3.57 -2.91
C ILE A 71 -1.90 3.79 -3.45
N LEU A 72 -1.59 3.24 -4.63
CA LEU A 72 -0.29 3.42 -5.28
C LEU A 72 -0.04 4.90 -5.60
N ASP A 73 -1.00 5.60 -6.21
CA ASP A 73 -0.88 7.02 -6.53
C ASP A 73 -0.62 7.87 -5.28
N LYS A 74 -1.26 7.52 -4.15
CA LYS A 74 -1.11 8.27 -2.90
C LYS A 74 0.23 8.02 -2.20
N TYR A 75 0.67 6.76 -2.13
CA TYR A 75 1.80 6.36 -1.30
C TYR A 75 3.11 6.18 -2.08
N TYR A 76 3.03 6.12 -3.41
CA TYR A 76 4.16 5.99 -4.33
C TYR A 76 4.06 7.00 -5.51
N PRO A 77 3.86 8.30 -5.26
CA PRO A 77 3.53 9.29 -6.30
C PRO A 77 4.67 9.59 -7.30
N ASN A 78 5.91 9.23 -6.96
CA ASN A 78 7.11 9.58 -7.74
C ASN A 78 7.68 8.40 -8.54
N ILE A 79 6.88 7.36 -8.71
CA ILE A 79 7.26 6.23 -9.55
C ILE A 79 6.88 6.58 -10.99
N ASP A 80 7.88 6.65 -11.87
CA ASP A 80 7.62 6.75 -13.30
C ASP A 80 7.16 5.39 -13.83
N ASN A 81 5.99 5.35 -14.46
CA ASN A 81 5.39 4.10 -14.95
C ASN A 81 6.25 3.42 -16.03
N GLY A 82 7.11 4.19 -16.71
CA GLY A 82 8.00 3.70 -17.75
C GLY A 82 9.09 2.73 -17.27
N ASP A 83 9.45 2.77 -15.99
CA ASP A 83 10.56 1.97 -15.43
C ASP A 83 10.10 0.72 -14.66
N LEU A 84 8.80 0.57 -14.37
CA LEU A 84 8.30 -0.54 -13.55
C LEU A 84 7.88 -1.79 -14.31
N LEU A 85 7.46 -1.62 -15.56
CA LEU A 85 6.97 -2.71 -16.40
C LEU A 85 7.73 -2.65 -17.71
N ASN A 86 8.57 -3.65 -17.97
CA ASN A 86 9.24 -3.77 -19.27
C ASN A 86 8.57 -4.86 -20.11
N ASP A 87 8.92 -4.91 -21.40
CA ASP A 87 8.36 -5.90 -22.35
C ASP A 87 8.53 -7.35 -21.89
N SER A 88 9.55 -7.63 -21.06
CA SER A 88 9.76 -8.97 -20.48
C SER A 88 8.71 -9.33 -19.44
N ASP A 89 8.11 -8.36 -18.75
CA ASP A 89 7.03 -8.60 -17.78
C ASP A 89 5.70 -8.87 -18.49
N ILE A 90 5.43 -8.22 -19.63
CA ILE A 90 4.28 -8.54 -20.47
C ILE A 90 4.41 -9.95 -21.05
N ALA A 91 5.61 -10.35 -21.48
CA ALA A 91 5.89 -11.70 -21.98
C ALA A 91 5.62 -12.80 -20.93
N LYS A 92 5.75 -12.50 -19.63
CA LYS A 92 5.40 -13.44 -18.55
C LYS A 92 3.89 -13.63 -18.42
N ILE A 93 3.10 -12.59 -18.69
CA ILE A 93 1.63 -12.67 -18.65
C ILE A 93 1.11 -13.52 -19.80
N THR A 94 1.62 -13.31 -21.02
CA THR A 94 1.21 -14.08 -22.20
C THR A 94 1.62 -15.55 -22.13
N ALA A 95 2.66 -15.90 -21.37
CA ALA A 95 3.06 -17.29 -21.15
C ALA A 95 2.15 -18.07 -20.18
N VAL A 96 1.30 -17.39 -19.41
CA VAL A 96 0.48 -17.98 -18.33
C VAL A 96 -1.02 -18.04 -18.72
N ILE A 97 -1.43 -17.36 -19.79
CA ILE A 97 -2.80 -17.36 -20.35
C ILE A 97 -2.83 -18.25 -21.59
#